data_AF-A0A9N8VME0-F1
#
_entry.id   AF-A0A9N8VME0-F1
#
_cell.length_a   1.000
_cell.length_b   1.000
_cell.length_c   1.000
_cell.angle_alpha   90.00
_cell.angle_beta   90.00
_cell.angle_gamma   90.00
#
_symmetry.space_group_name_H-M   'P 1'
#
loop_
_entity.id
_entity.type
_entity.pdbx_description
1 polymer ?
#
loop_
_entity_poly.entity_id
_entity_poly.type
_entity_poly.pdbx_seq_one_letter_code
_entity_poly.pdbx_strand_id
1 'polypeptide(L)'
;MQDLIVCNWLKKTAPTPYALGKFMADTIVLMWSLMKIGSRSNASLHFKNFCAETILNAKVSKTTVFIAMKYIQKYMKKGNTANFTNEYQLFTIALMVAHKWHIEPVYKNKTWSDITHMPLIEINKLELAFIESLNYKIHIGRDKYSFWLKCLTEYINTGKLVSLFVERFSKSATSSPPPGFGIGKSIIIPTPVGYERKITSNNYTEYGLKLDFFQLN
;
A
#
# COMPACT_ATOMS: atom_id res chain seq x y z
N MET A 1 -6.54 2.72 -31.06
CA MET A 1 -5.24 3.39 -31.29
C MET A 1 -4.71 4.10 -30.03
N GLN A 2 -5.57 4.55 -29.11
CA GLN A 2 -5.19 5.19 -27.83
C GLN A 2 -4.71 4.19 -26.74
N ASP A 3 -5.19 2.94 -26.74
CA ASP A 3 -4.69 1.89 -25.83
C ASP A 3 -3.20 1.54 -26.01
N LEU A 4 -2.68 1.76 -27.23
CA LEU A 4 -1.27 1.54 -27.57
C LEU A 4 -0.36 2.68 -27.11
N ILE A 5 -0.87 3.90 -26.98
CA ILE A 5 -0.11 5.09 -26.54
C ILE A 5 0.14 5.03 -25.03
N VAL A 6 -0.84 4.54 -24.28
CA VAL A 6 -0.80 4.47 -22.81
C VAL A 6 0.02 3.28 -22.32
N CYS A 7 -0.13 2.12 -22.96
CA CYS A 7 0.82 1.02 -22.81
C CYS A 7 2.22 1.47 -23.21
N ASN A 8 2.36 2.35 -24.21
CA ASN A 8 3.64 2.99 -24.52
C ASN A 8 4.11 3.96 -23.44
N TRP A 9 3.31 4.75 -22.72
CA TRP A 9 3.88 5.58 -21.63
C TRP A 9 4.39 4.71 -20.47
N LEU A 10 3.72 3.60 -20.18
CA LEU A 10 4.16 2.61 -19.18
C LEU A 10 5.32 1.71 -19.66
N LYS A 11 5.49 1.50 -20.98
CA LYS A 11 6.50 0.62 -21.61
C LYS A 11 7.65 1.33 -22.35
N LYS A 12 7.47 2.55 -22.86
CA LYS A 12 8.32 3.23 -23.86
C LYS A 12 9.34 4.18 -23.23
N THR A 13 9.20 4.50 -21.95
CA THR A 13 10.30 4.99 -21.12
C THR A 13 10.14 4.38 -19.72
N ALA A 14 11.19 3.78 -19.16
CA ALA A 14 11.21 3.56 -17.72
C ALA A 14 11.20 4.97 -17.10
N PRO A 15 10.12 5.41 -16.44
CA PRO A 15 10.10 6.75 -15.87
C PRO A 15 11.27 6.84 -14.90
N THR A 16 12.10 7.87 -15.09
CA THR A 16 13.30 8.05 -14.27
C THR A 16 12.88 8.13 -12.79
N PRO A 17 13.75 7.72 -11.85
CA PRO A 17 13.49 7.91 -10.42
C PRO A 17 13.02 9.32 -10.07
N TYR A 18 13.55 10.31 -10.79
CA TYR A 18 13.15 11.72 -10.69
C TYR A 18 11.70 11.98 -11.13
N ALA A 19 11.30 11.48 -12.31
CA ALA A 19 9.93 11.60 -12.79
C ALA A 19 8.94 10.88 -11.86
N LEU A 20 9.31 9.69 -11.37
CA LEU A 20 8.51 8.93 -10.40
C LEU A 20 8.37 9.66 -9.07
N GLY A 21 9.47 10.20 -8.53
CA GLY A 21 9.47 10.95 -7.28
C GLY A 21 8.59 12.19 -7.35
N LYS A 22 8.72 12.97 -8.43
CA LYS A 22 7.89 14.15 -8.66
C LYS A 22 6.39 13.79 -8.77
N PHE A 23 6.08 12.74 -9.52
CA PHE A 23 4.71 12.26 -9.68
C PHE A 23 4.10 11.78 -8.35
N MET A 24 4.86 10.99 -7.57
CA MET A 24 4.42 10.53 -6.26
C MET A 24 4.21 11.70 -5.30
N ALA A 25 5.13 12.67 -5.26
CA ALA A 25 5.02 13.86 -4.42
C ALA A 25 3.74 14.66 -4.70
N ASP A 26 3.49 15.00 -5.96
CA ASP A 26 2.27 15.73 -6.37
C ASP A 26 1.01 14.94 -6.01
N THR A 27 1.01 13.63 -6.25
CA THR A 27 -0.14 12.79 -5.94
C THR A 27 -0.42 12.71 -4.44
N ILE A 28 0.62 12.61 -3.60
CA ILE A 28 0.48 12.56 -2.15
C ILE A 28 -0.11 13.85 -1.62
N VAL A 29 0.44 15.00 -2.01
CA VAL A 29 -0.04 16.31 -1.55
C VAL A 29 -1.49 16.52 -1.99
N LEU A 30 -1.83 16.16 -3.23
CA LEU A 30 -3.20 16.23 -3.73
C LEU A 30 -4.16 15.30 -2.96
N MET A 31 -3.77 14.05 -2.67
CA MET A 31 -4.60 13.14 -1.87
C MET A 31 -4.77 13.64 -0.44
N TRP A 32 -3.71 14.17 0.15
CA TRP A 32 -3.69 14.68 1.51
C TRP A 32 -4.53 15.96 1.66
N SER A 33 -4.46 16.87 0.69
CA SER A 33 -5.17 18.15 0.73
C SER A 33 -6.67 17.99 0.53
N LEU A 34 -7.12 16.97 -0.22
CA LEU A 34 -8.54 16.62 -0.34
C LEU A 34 -9.14 16.15 1.00
N MET A 35 -8.35 15.54 1.87
CA MET A 35 -8.79 15.16 3.23
C MET A 35 -8.87 16.38 4.17
N LYS A 36 -8.09 17.43 3.92
CA LYS A 36 -8.05 18.67 4.71
C LYS A 36 -8.65 19.83 3.91
N ILE A 37 -9.98 19.86 3.81
CA ILE A 37 -10.82 20.99 3.36
C ILE A 37 -10.18 21.88 2.27
N GLY A 38 -10.43 21.52 1.01
CA GLY A 38 -10.69 22.49 -0.06
C GLY A 38 -9.52 23.17 -0.77
N SER A 39 -8.26 22.98 -0.38
CA SER A 39 -7.12 23.58 -1.11
C SER A 39 -6.42 22.55 -1.99
N ARG A 40 -6.33 22.82 -3.30
CA ARG A 40 -5.57 22.01 -4.25
C ARG A 40 -4.16 22.61 -4.37
N SER A 41 -3.21 22.09 -3.60
CA SER A 41 -1.81 22.50 -3.67
C SER A 41 -0.97 21.46 -4.42
N ASN A 42 0.04 21.95 -5.15
CA ASN A 42 1.10 21.10 -5.69
C ASN A 42 2.17 20.88 -4.64
N ALA A 43 2.91 19.78 -4.75
CA ALA A 43 4.05 19.54 -3.86
C ALA A 43 5.12 20.63 -4.03
N SER A 44 5.77 21.00 -2.92
CA SER A 44 6.92 21.89 -2.95
C SER A 44 8.06 21.28 -3.77
N LEU A 45 8.91 22.13 -4.36
CA LEU A 45 10.08 21.64 -5.12
C LEU A 45 11.02 20.80 -4.23
N HIS A 46 11.20 21.22 -2.97
CA HIS A 46 11.99 20.49 -1.98
C HIS A 46 11.44 19.08 -1.74
N PHE A 47 10.13 18.93 -1.57
CA PHE A 47 9.52 17.62 -1.36
C PHE A 47 9.63 16.73 -2.62
N LYS A 48 9.51 17.31 -3.82
CA LYS A 48 9.71 16.59 -5.09
C LYS A 48 11.12 16.04 -5.22
N ASN A 49 12.13 16.86 -4.93
CA ASN A 49 13.54 16.47 -4.97
C ASN A 49 13.82 15.39 -3.93
N PHE A 50 13.33 15.57 -2.70
CA PHE A 50 13.44 14.56 -1.64
C PHE A 50 12.86 13.21 -2.06
N CYS A 51 11.66 13.19 -2.69
CA CYS A 51 11.05 11.95 -3.16
C CYS A 51 11.89 11.27 -4.24
N ALA A 52 12.41 12.06 -5.19
CA ALA A 52 13.26 11.56 -6.26
C ALA A 52 14.57 10.95 -5.74
N GLU A 53 15.27 11.66 -4.86
CA GLU A 53 16.52 11.24 -4.24
C GLU A 53 16.32 9.99 -3.38
N THR A 54 15.24 9.93 -2.60
CA THR A 54 14.93 8.75 -1.78
C THR A 54 14.69 7.51 -2.64
N ILE A 55 13.90 7.61 -3.72
CA ILE A 55 13.66 6.49 -4.64
C ILE A 55 14.97 6.03 -5.29
N LEU A 56 15.83 6.97 -5.69
CA LEU A 56 17.13 6.69 -6.29
C LEU A 56 18.07 5.99 -5.31
N ASN A 57 18.26 6.56 -4.11
CA ASN A 57 19.19 6.07 -3.10
C ASN A 57 18.77 4.71 -2.53
N ALA A 58 17.48 4.53 -2.27
CA ALA A 58 16.94 3.26 -1.80
C ALA A 58 16.80 2.21 -2.92
N LYS A 59 17.11 2.56 -4.19
CA LYS A 59 17.01 1.70 -5.38
C LYS A 59 15.62 1.08 -5.54
N VAL A 60 14.60 1.86 -5.25
CA VAL A 60 13.22 1.37 -5.20
C VAL A 60 12.67 1.18 -6.61
N SER A 61 12.05 0.03 -6.86
CA SER A 61 11.44 -0.27 -8.15
C SER A 61 10.17 0.56 -8.40
N LYS A 62 9.84 0.79 -9.68
CA LYS A 62 8.57 1.43 -10.10
C LYS A 62 7.33 0.73 -9.51
N THR A 63 7.34 -0.61 -9.48
CA THR A 63 6.25 -1.41 -8.90
C THR A 63 6.05 -1.08 -7.43
N THR A 64 7.15 -1.01 -6.67
CA THR A 64 7.14 -0.65 -5.25
C THR A 64 6.60 0.77 -5.02
N VAL A 65 6.99 1.74 -5.86
CA VAL A 65 6.45 3.12 -5.81
C VAL A 65 4.93 3.10 -5.97
N PHE A 66 4.40 2.38 -6.96
CA PHE A 66 2.94 2.31 -7.16
C PHE A 66 2.21 1.57 -6.04
N ILE A 67 2.84 0.57 -5.42
CA ILE A 67 2.31 -0.09 -4.23
C ILE A 67 2.26 0.87 -3.04
N ALA A 68 3.32 1.66 -2.83
CA ALA A 68 3.35 2.69 -1.79
C ALA A 68 2.22 3.72 -1.97
N MET A 69 1.99 4.19 -3.20
CA MET A 69 0.86 5.07 -3.50
C MET A 69 -0.49 4.42 -3.18
N LYS A 70 -0.64 3.12 -3.42
CA LYS A 70 -1.86 2.38 -3.05
C LYS A 70 -2.04 2.31 -1.54
N TYR A 71 -0.96 2.16 -0.77
CA TYR A 71 -1.01 2.19 0.69
C TYR A 71 -1.48 3.55 1.20
N ILE A 72 -0.94 4.64 0.65
CA ILE A 72 -1.38 6.00 0.97
C ILE A 72 -2.86 6.19 0.66
N GLN A 73 -3.32 5.74 -0.51
CA GLN A 73 -4.76 5.83 -0.86
C GLN A 73 -5.65 5.05 0.12
N LYS A 74 -5.21 3.88 0.61
CA LYS A 74 -5.94 3.12 1.65
C LYS A 74 -5.94 3.84 3.00
N TYR A 75 -4.81 4.43 3.36
CA TYR A 75 -4.63 5.19 4.58
C TYR A 75 -5.57 6.41 4.62
N MET A 76 -5.62 7.17 3.52
CA MET A 76 -6.51 8.32 3.37
C MET A 76 -7.98 7.94 3.49
N LYS A 77 -8.41 6.87 2.82
CA LYS A 77 -9.81 6.39 2.87
C LYS A 77 -10.30 6.03 4.28
N LYS A 78 -9.40 5.67 5.19
CA LYS A 78 -9.75 5.26 6.56
C LYS A 78 -9.79 6.41 7.57
N GLY A 79 -9.46 7.64 7.17
CA GLY A 79 -9.52 8.80 8.06
C GLY A 79 -8.30 9.00 8.95
N ASN A 80 -7.07 8.76 8.44
CA ASN A 80 -5.82 9.25 9.02
C ASN A 80 -5.58 8.85 10.50
N THR A 81 -5.66 7.56 10.84
CA THR A 81 -5.48 7.08 12.22
C THR A 81 -4.03 7.18 12.72
N ALA A 82 -3.05 7.26 11.82
CA ALA A 82 -1.65 7.50 12.18
C ALA A 82 -1.38 9.01 12.24
N ASN A 83 -0.69 9.50 13.26
CA ASN A 83 -0.38 10.92 13.41
C ASN A 83 0.87 11.32 12.62
N PHE A 84 0.82 11.27 11.28
CA PHE A 84 1.88 11.88 10.47
C PHE A 84 1.78 13.40 10.58
N THR A 85 2.90 14.04 10.88
CA THR A 85 2.98 15.50 11.04
C THR A 85 3.14 16.21 9.71
N ASN A 86 3.73 15.55 8.71
CA ASN A 86 4.03 16.12 7.39
C ASN A 86 4.05 15.05 6.28
N GLU A 87 4.10 15.51 5.03
CA GLU A 87 4.12 14.68 3.82
C GLU A 87 5.41 13.85 3.67
N TYR A 88 6.54 14.30 4.22
CA TYR A 88 7.81 13.57 4.20
C TYR A 88 7.72 12.29 5.01
N GLN A 89 7.07 12.35 6.18
CA GLN A 89 6.85 11.20 7.04
C GLN A 89 5.95 10.16 6.37
N LEU A 90 4.80 10.61 5.83
CA LEU A 90 3.88 9.71 5.14
C LEU A 90 4.56 9.03 3.93
N PHE A 91 5.24 9.82 3.09
CA PHE A 91 5.94 9.30 1.91
C PHE A 91 6.97 8.25 2.31
N THR A 92 7.84 8.58 3.28
CA THR A 92 8.95 7.72 3.71
C THR A 92 8.43 6.39 4.22
N ILE A 93 7.44 6.41 5.12
CA ILE A 93 6.93 5.20 5.74
C ILE A 93 6.15 4.34 4.74
N ALA A 94 5.34 4.95 3.87
CA ALA A 94 4.63 4.21 2.83
C ALA A 94 5.59 3.53 1.83
N LEU A 95 6.64 4.24 1.40
CA LEU A 95 7.64 3.71 0.47
C LEU A 95 8.47 2.61 1.14
N MET A 96 8.89 2.84 2.38
CA MET A 96 9.65 1.87 3.19
C MET A 96 8.88 0.56 3.38
N VAL A 97 7.63 0.63 3.83
CA VAL A 97 6.81 -0.56 4.07
C VAL A 97 6.57 -1.32 2.77
N ALA A 98 6.33 -0.61 1.65
CA ALA A 98 6.22 -1.24 0.34
C ALA A 98 7.53 -1.93 -0.09
N HIS A 99 8.68 -1.29 0.13
CA HIS A 99 9.98 -1.83 -0.26
C HIS A 99 10.37 -3.06 0.55
N LYS A 100 10.23 -3.00 1.87
CA LYS A 100 10.50 -4.12 2.77
C LYS A 100 9.63 -5.34 2.47
N TRP A 101 8.39 -5.14 2.04
CA TRP A 101 7.48 -6.24 1.70
C TRP A 101 7.99 -7.11 0.54
N HIS A 102 8.86 -6.56 -0.32
CA HIS A 102 9.39 -7.29 -1.48
C HIS A 102 10.80 -7.85 -1.25
N ILE A 103 11.49 -7.53 -0.14
CA ILE A 103 12.92 -7.82 0.02
C ILE A 103 13.20 -8.35 1.44
N GLU A 104 13.45 -9.66 1.53
CA GLU A 104 14.11 -10.33 2.66
C GLU A 104 15.48 -9.66 2.99
N PRO A 105 16.08 -9.90 4.16
CA PRO A 105 16.03 -9.18 5.44
C PRO A 105 17.00 -7.96 5.54
N VAL A 106 17.47 -7.38 4.43
CA VAL A 106 18.61 -6.43 4.46
C VAL A 106 18.24 -4.99 4.87
N TYR A 107 17.00 -4.55 4.66
CA TYR A 107 16.59 -3.15 4.88
C TYR A 107 15.98 -2.94 6.27
N LYS A 108 16.83 -2.71 7.27
CA LYS A 108 16.41 -2.31 8.62
C LYS A 108 15.87 -0.87 8.60
N ASN A 109 15.06 -0.51 9.60
CA ASN A 109 14.63 0.89 9.81
C ASN A 109 15.80 1.87 9.87
N LYS A 110 16.97 1.41 10.32
CA LYS A 110 18.21 2.19 10.33
C LYS A 110 18.60 2.69 8.93
N THR A 111 18.54 1.83 7.90
CA THR A 111 18.89 2.25 6.53
C THR A 111 17.99 3.37 6.03
N TRP A 112 16.70 3.32 6.37
CA TRP A 112 15.75 4.38 6.01
C TRP A 112 15.99 5.66 6.82
N SER A 113 16.37 5.52 8.10
CA SER A 113 16.82 6.64 8.94
C SER A 113 18.01 7.36 8.32
N ASP A 114 18.99 6.60 7.83
CA ASP A 114 20.21 7.14 7.21
C ASP A 114 19.90 7.83 5.86
N ILE A 115 19.01 7.25 5.03
CA ILE A 115 18.66 7.80 3.72
C ILE A 115 17.80 9.07 3.84
N THR A 116 16.82 9.10 4.75
CA THR A 116 15.86 10.19 4.83
C THR A 116 16.17 11.20 5.92
N HIS A 117 17.22 10.96 6.71
CA HIS A 117 17.60 11.74 7.89
C HIS A 117 16.47 11.85 8.93
N MET A 118 15.54 10.90 8.95
CA MET A 118 14.47 10.85 9.94
C MET A 118 14.93 10.04 11.16
N PRO A 119 14.63 10.46 12.40
CA PRO A 119 15.05 9.73 13.59
C PRO A 119 14.56 8.28 13.58
N LEU A 120 15.44 7.33 13.87
CA LEU A 120 15.12 5.90 13.89
C LEU A 120 13.92 5.56 14.79
N ILE A 121 13.85 6.21 15.96
CA ILE A 121 12.74 6.03 16.93
C ILE A 121 11.41 6.43 16.28
N GLU A 122 11.41 7.52 15.52
CA GLU A 122 10.23 8.02 14.83
C GLU A 122 9.82 7.10 13.68
N ILE A 123 10.78 6.62 12.88
CA ILE A 123 10.53 5.61 11.84
C ILE A 123 9.87 4.36 12.43
N ASN A 124 10.42 3.82 13.53
CA ASN A 124 9.89 2.63 14.18
C ASN A 124 8.44 2.83 14.63
N LYS A 125 8.14 3.97 15.27
CA LYS A 125 6.81 4.31 15.75
C LYS A 125 5.81 4.46 14.60
N LEU A 126 6.20 5.20 13.56
CA LEU A 126 5.33 5.47 12.42
C LEU A 126 5.09 4.22 11.57
N GLU A 127 6.08 3.34 11.43
CA GLU A 127 5.92 2.07 10.71
C GLU A 127 4.79 1.22 11.33
N LEU A 128 4.83 1.03 12.65
CA LEU A 128 3.81 0.27 13.38
C LEU A 128 2.43 0.90 13.21
N ALA A 129 2.31 2.20 13.49
CA ALA A 129 1.04 2.93 13.35
C ALA A 129 0.50 2.90 11.91
N PHE A 130 1.38 2.95 10.91
CA PHE A 130 0.98 2.86 9.51
C PHE A 130 0.47 1.48 9.14
N ILE A 131 1.16 0.40 9.53
CA ILE A 131 0.70 -0.97 9.25
C ILE A 131 -0.64 -1.26 9.95
N GLU A 132 -0.78 -0.79 11.19
CA GLU A 132 -2.04 -0.83 11.95
C GLU A 132 -3.17 -0.10 11.22
N SER A 133 -2.91 1.11 10.71
CA SER A 133 -3.88 1.86 9.91
C SER A 133 -4.30 1.09 8.65
N LEU A 134 -3.41 0.27 8.07
CA LEU A 134 -3.72 -0.61 6.94
C LEU A 134 -4.43 -1.90 7.37
N ASN A 135 -4.69 -2.09 8.66
CA ASN A 135 -5.26 -3.27 9.30
C ASN A 135 -4.47 -4.53 8.96
N TYR A 136 -3.14 -4.41 8.89
CA TYR A 136 -2.19 -5.46 8.50
C TYR A 136 -2.45 -6.06 7.10
N LYS A 137 -3.33 -5.46 6.29
CA LYS A 137 -3.66 -5.92 4.93
C LYS A 137 -2.69 -5.32 3.91
N ILE A 138 -1.40 -5.53 4.09
CA ILE A 138 -0.36 -4.96 3.19
C ILE A 138 -0.24 -5.72 1.87
N HIS A 139 -0.55 -7.02 1.84
CA HIS A 139 -0.60 -7.77 0.57
C HIS A 139 -1.63 -7.20 -0.42
N ILE A 140 -1.18 -6.93 -1.66
CA ILE A 140 -2.03 -6.53 -2.78
C ILE A 140 -1.98 -7.62 -3.85
N GLY A 141 -3.08 -8.36 -4.00
CA GLY A 141 -3.20 -9.37 -5.05
C GLY A 141 -3.17 -8.78 -6.46
N ARG A 142 -2.80 -9.60 -7.45
CA ARG A 142 -2.61 -9.22 -8.86
C ARG A 142 -3.79 -8.41 -9.41
N ASP A 143 -5.03 -8.85 -9.22
CA ASP A 143 -6.21 -8.16 -9.76
C ASP A 143 -6.42 -6.76 -9.17
N LYS A 144 -6.14 -6.61 -7.86
CA LYS A 144 -6.23 -5.32 -7.18
C LYS A 144 -5.12 -4.38 -7.63
N TYR A 145 -3.92 -4.92 -7.86
CA TYR A 145 -2.81 -4.16 -8.40
C TYR A 145 -3.06 -3.73 -9.85
N SER A 146 -3.53 -4.63 -10.72
CA SER A 146 -3.89 -4.31 -12.10
C SER A 146 -5.00 -3.27 -12.19
N PHE A 147 -6.02 -3.36 -11.34
CA PHE A 147 -7.06 -2.33 -11.25
C PHE A 147 -6.50 -0.99 -10.79
N TRP A 148 -5.61 -1.00 -9.78
CA TRP A 148 -4.94 0.20 -9.32
C TRP A 148 -4.11 0.90 -10.41
N LEU A 149 -3.39 0.13 -11.22
CA LEU A 149 -2.67 0.70 -12.36
C LEU A 149 -3.61 1.38 -13.36
N LYS A 150 -4.78 0.78 -13.64
CA LYS A 150 -5.79 1.43 -14.50
C LYS A 150 -6.28 2.76 -13.91
N CYS A 151 -6.51 2.82 -12.60
CA CYS A 151 -6.86 4.06 -11.90
C CYS A 151 -5.76 5.13 -12.03
N LEU A 152 -4.50 4.76 -11.79
CA LEU A 152 -3.35 5.67 -11.94
C LEU A 152 -3.22 6.19 -13.37
N THR A 153 -3.38 5.29 -14.34
CA THR A 153 -3.36 5.64 -15.76
C THR A 153 -4.47 6.63 -16.12
N GLU A 154 -5.70 6.39 -15.67
CA GLU A 154 -6.82 7.30 -15.91
C GLU A 154 -6.58 8.66 -15.25
N TYR A 155 -6.03 8.67 -14.04
CA TYR A 155 -5.62 9.90 -13.37
C TYR A 155 -4.58 10.69 -14.16
N ILE A 156 -3.53 10.03 -14.66
CA ILE A 156 -2.48 10.67 -15.47
C ILE A 156 -3.08 11.27 -16.74
N ASN A 157 -3.99 10.56 -17.39
CA ASN A 157 -4.59 10.99 -18.66
C ASN A 157 -5.59 12.14 -18.49
N THR A 158 -6.37 12.14 -17.41
CA THR A 158 -7.50 13.06 -17.25
C THR A 158 -7.26 14.16 -16.22
N GLY A 159 -6.25 14.01 -15.36
CA GLY A 159 -6.03 14.84 -14.17
C GLY A 159 -7.14 14.71 -13.10
N LYS A 160 -8.10 13.79 -13.28
CA LYS A 160 -9.25 13.61 -12.38
C LYS A 160 -8.88 12.70 -11.22
N LEU A 161 -8.71 13.28 -10.03
CA LEU A 161 -8.37 12.55 -8.80
C LEU A 161 -9.41 11.51 -8.40
N VAL A 162 -10.68 11.70 -8.78
CA VAL A 162 -11.77 10.76 -8.51
C VAL A 162 -11.42 9.35 -8.99
N SER A 163 -10.70 9.22 -10.11
CA SER A 163 -10.25 7.93 -10.65
C SER A 163 -9.41 7.10 -9.65
N LEU A 164 -8.67 7.75 -8.75
CA LEU A 164 -7.85 7.11 -7.71
C LEU A 164 -8.69 6.57 -6.54
N PHE A 165 -9.93 7.01 -6.39
CA PHE A 165 -10.82 6.62 -5.29
C PHE A 165 -11.96 5.69 -5.72
N VAL A 166 -12.09 5.41 -7.03
CA VAL A 166 -13.06 4.46 -7.59
C VAL A 166 -12.96 3.11 -6.89
N GLU A 167 -14.11 2.58 -6.48
CA GLU A 167 -14.23 1.25 -5.91
C GLU A 167 -14.60 0.27 -6.99
N ARG A 168 -13.86 -0.83 -7.07
CA ARG A 168 -14.29 -1.97 -7.87
C ARG A 168 -15.46 -2.61 -7.13
N PHE A 169 -16.69 -2.30 -7.54
CA PHE A 169 -17.84 -3.11 -7.17
C PHE A 169 -17.58 -4.52 -7.69
N SER A 170 -17.18 -5.40 -6.77
CA SER A 170 -17.19 -6.82 -7.08
C SER A 170 -18.67 -7.17 -7.19
N LYS A 171 -19.15 -7.54 -8.37
CA LYS A 171 -20.39 -8.31 -8.47
C LYS A 171 -20.13 -9.57 -7.65
N SER A 172 -20.54 -9.60 -6.38
CA SER A 172 -20.75 -10.87 -5.72
C SER A 172 -21.87 -11.53 -6.51
N ALA A 173 -21.58 -12.67 -7.13
CA ALA A 173 -22.64 -13.55 -7.59
C ALA A 173 -23.62 -13.75 -6.43
N THR A 174 -24.89 -13.53 -6.73
CA THR A 174 -26.05 -13.85 -5.91
C THR A 174 -25.92 -15.27 -5.37
N SER A 175 -25.67 -15.43 -4.07
CA SER A 175 -26.14 -16.60 -3.33
C SER A 175 -27.47 -16.22 -2.70
N SER A 176 -28.55 -16.54 -3.39
CA SER A 176 -29.87 -16.61 -2.77
C SER A 176 -29.82 -17.57 -1.57
N PRO A 177 -30.51 -17.27 -0.46
CA PRO A 177 -30.74 -18.31 0.55
C PRO A 177 -31.66 -19.38 -0.04
N PRO A 178 -31.44 -20.68 0.23
CA PRO A 178 -32.44 -21.68 -0.11
C PRO A 178 -33.73 -21.41 0.70
N PRO A 179 -34.93 -21.57 0.11
CA PRO A 179 -36.19 -21.55 0.84
C PRO A 179 -36.20 -22.69 1.87
N GLY A 180 -36.73 -22.40 3.05
CA GLY A 180 -36.46 -23.15 4.27
C GLY A 180 -37.11 -24.53 4.38
N PHE A 181 -36.72 -25.25 5.44
CA PHE A 181 -37.59 -26.11 6.24
C PHE A 181 -37.07 -26.07 7.68
N GLY A 182 -37.96 -25.76 8.62
CA GLY A 182 -37.63 -25.51 10.01
C GLY A 182 -37.85 -26.70 10.96
N ILE A 183 -37.78 -26.33 12.24
CA ILE A 183 -38.31 -27.02 13.43
C ILE A 183 -37.35 -28.01 14.11
N GLY A 184 -36.88 -27.65 15.31
CA GLY A 184 -36.28 -28.63 16.24
C GLY A 184 -35.47 -28.10 17.43
N LYS A 185 -36.17 -27.52 18.43
CA LYS A 185 -35.88 -27.57 19.89
C LYS A 185 -34.59 -26.96 20.50
N SER A 186 -34.83 -25.86 21.24
CA SER A 186 -34.51 -25.61 22.66
C SER A 186 -33.09 -25.84 23.24
N ILE A 187 -32.44 -24.70 23.57
CA ILE A 187 -31.89 -24.28 24.89
C ILE A 187 -30.96 -25.28 25.63
N ILE A 188 -29.73 -24.86 25.91
CA ILE A 188 -29.15 -24.66 27.27
C ILE A 188 -27.79 -23.95 27.13
N ILE A 189 -27.66 -22.78 27.77
CA ILE A 189 -26.39 -22.14 28.15
C ILE A 189 -26.12 -22.59 29.60
N PRO A 190 -24.89 -22.98 29.97
CA PRO A 190 -24.12 -22.11 30.86
C PRO A 190 -22.63 -22.03 30.50
N THR A 191 -22.09 -20.81 30.50
CA THR A 191 -20.70 -20.51 30.91
C THR A 191 -20.59 -20.73 32.44
N PRO A 192 -19.40 -20.92 33.08
CA PRO A 192 -18.16 -20.16 32.81
C PRO A 192 -16.83 -20.91 33.07
N VAL A 193 -15.73 -20.14 33.04
CA VAL A 193 -14.43 -20.36 33.72
C VAL A 193 -13.29 -20.91 32.85
N GLY A 194 -12.18 -20.18 32.85
CA GLY A 194 -10.84 -20.78 32.69
C GLY A 194 -9.97 -20.19 31.58
N TYR A 195 -9.34 -19.05 31.84
CA TYR A 195 -8.08 -18.69 31.19
C TYR A 195 -7.01 -19.69 31.63
N GLU A 196 -6.45 -20.47 30.71
CA GLU A 196 -5.05 -20.92 30.82
C GLU A 196 -4.39 -20.91 29.44
N ARG A 197 -3.40 -20.03 29.28
CA ARG A 197 -2.42 -20.11 28.20
C ARG A 197 -1.44 -21.23 28.55
N LYS A 198 -1.44 -22.32 27.79
CA LYS A 198 -0.26 -23.20 27.70
C LYS A 198 0.53 -22.82 26.47
N ILE A 199 1.68 -22.19 26.73
CA ILE A 199 2.77 -22.04 25.78
C ILE A 199 3.41 -23.42 25.65
N THR A 200 3.36 -24.00 24.45
CA THR A 200 4.26 -25.09 24.06
C THR A 200 5.00 -24.67 22.80
N SER A 201 6.32 -24.64 22.96
CA SER A 201 7.32 -24.45 21.93
C SER A 201 7.32 -25.62 20.94
N ASN A 202 7.69 -25.27 19.71
CA ASN A 202 8.37 -26.08 18.69
C ASN A 202 7.55 -26.77 17.59
N ASN A 203 8.13 -26.59 16.40
CA ASN A 203 8.11 -27.43 15.19
C ASN A 203 6.97 -27.18 14.19
N TYR A 204 7.30 -26.39 13.17
CA TYR A 204 6.78 -26.61 11.81
C TYR A 204 7.92 -26.97 10.88
N THR A 205 8.03 -28.27 10.67
CA THR A 205 8.54 -28.91 9.46
C THR A 205 7.83 -28.35 8.23
N GLU A 206 8.63 -28.08 7.19
CA GLU A 206 8.42 -28.63 5.86
C GLU A 206 7.06 -28.35 5.19
N TYR A 207 7.00 -27.25 4.42
CA TYR A 207 6.29 -27.23 3.14
C TYR A 207 7.17 -26.53 2.10
N GLY A 208 7.76 -27.35 1.23
CA GLY A 208 8.49 -26.87 0.07
C GLY A 208 7.57 -26.14 -0.90
N LEU A 209 8.04 -25.00 -1.40
CA LEU A 209 7.77 -24.56 -2.76
C LEU A 209 9.08 -24.01 -3.32
N LYS A 210 9.74 -24.87 -4.09
CA LYS A 210 10.88 -24.55 -4.95
C LYS A 210 10.40 -23.56 -6.01
N LEU A 211 10.80 -22.29 -5.88
CA LEU A 211 10.56 -21.27 -6.91
C LEU A 211 11.71 -21.31 -7.92
N ASP A 212 11.63 -22.28 -8.83
CA ASP A 212 12.39 -22.27 -10.08
C ASP A 212 11.76 -21.24 -11.04
N PHE A 213 12.20 -19.98 -11.03
CA PHE A 213 11.92 -19.02 -12.11
C PHE A 213 12.99 -17.91 -12.20
N PHE A 214 14.14 -18.25 -12.78
CA PHE A 214 14.95 -17.33 -13.60
C PHE A 214 15.77 -18.14 -14.61
N GLN A 215 15.08 -18.65 -15.63
CA GLN A 215 15.64 -18.83 -16.95
C GLN A 215 14.51 -18.56 -17.94
N LEU A 216 14.70 -17.57 -18.80
CA LEU A 216 14.55 -17.71 -20.25
C LEU A 216 14.87 -16.38 -20.93
N ASN A 217 15.99 -16.44 -21.66
CA ASN A 217 16.37 -15.79 -22.92
C ASN A 217 16.38 -14.26 -23.04
#